data_AF-A0A351XA38-F1
#
_entry.id   AF-A0A351XA38-F1
#
_cell.length_a   1.000
_cell.length_b   1.000
_cell.length_c   1.000
_cell.angle_alpha   90.00
_cell.angle_beta   90.00
_cell.angle_gamma   90.00
#
_symmetry.space_group_name_H-M   'P 1'
#
loop_
_entity.id
_entity.type
_entity.pdbx_description
1 polymer ?
#
loop_
_entity_poly.entity_id
_entity_poly.type
_entity_poly.pdbx_seq_one_letter_code
_entity_poly.pdbx_strand_id
1 'polypeptide(L)' 'MKFISWNVNGLRACVTKGFTDFFNDIDADFFCLQETKL' A
#
# COMPACT_ATOMS: atom_id res chain seq x y z
N MET A 1 14.94 8.66 -0.05
CA MET A 1 15.00 7.34 0.61
C MET A 1 13.93 7.25 1.69
N LYS A 2 12.70 6.97 1.25
CA LYS A 2 11.49 6.72 2.04
C LYS A 2 11.11 5.25 1.88
N PHE A 3 10.89 4.59 3.00
CA PHE A 3 10.45 3.20 3.06
C PHE A 3 9.08 3.16 3.71
N ILE A 4 8.14 2.50 3.07
CA ILE A 4 6.81 2.26 3.61
C ILE A 4 6.61 0.77 3.80
N SER A 5 6.07 0.43 4.96
CA SER A 5 5.62 -0.91 5.28
C SER A 5 4.18 -0.82 5.76
N TRP A 6 3.27 -1.47 5.04
CA TRP A 6 1.84 -1.42 5.32
C TRP A 6 1.20 -2.81 5.26
N ASN A 7 0.69 -3.26 6.41
CA ASN A 7 -0.23 -4.38 6.49
C ASN A 7 -1.62 -3.95 5.99
N VAL A 8 -2.03 -4.48 4.84
CA VAL A 8 -3.26 -4.08 4.15
C VAL A 8 -4.47 -4.93 4.50
N ASN A 9 -4.29 -6.06 5.20
CA ASN A 9 -5.36 -6.99 5.57
C ASN A 9 -6.32 -7.31 4.40
N GLY A 10 -5.76 -7.49 3.19
CA GLY A 10 -6.48 -7.68 1.93
C GLY A 10 -6.25 -6.54 0.93
N LEU A 11 -5.43 -6.80 -0.08
CA LEU A 11 -5.05 -5.83 -1.11
C LEU A 11 -6.27 -5.38 -1.93
N ARG A 12 -7.14 -6.30 -2.36
CA ARG A 12 -8.34 -5.94 -3.12
C ARG A 12 -9.27 -4.99 -2.35
N ALA A 13 -9.43 -5.22 -1.04
CA ALA A 13 -10.25 -4.38 -0.18
C ALA A 13 -9.58 -3.04 0.16
N CYS A 14 -8.24 -3.00 0.18
CA CYS A 14 -7.46 -1.78 0.38
C CYS A 14 -7.48 -0.88 -0.87
N VAL A 15 -7.38 -1.47 -2.07
CA VAL A 15 -7.45 -0.74 -3.36
C VAL A 15 -8.74 0.06 -3.51
N THR A 16 -9.88 -0.47 -3.07
CA THR A 16 -11.16 0.26 -3.12
C THR A 16 -11.29 1.39 -2.09
N LYS A 17 -10.31 1.53 -1.18
CA LYS A 17 -10.31 2.51 -0.07
C LYS A 17 -9.24 3.60 -0.23
N GLY A 18 -8.83 3.91 -1.46
CA GLY A 18 -7.88 5.00 -1.73
C GLY A 18 -6.41 4.62 -1.63
N PHE A 19 -6.09 3.32 -1.61
CA PHE A 19 -4.69 2.86 -1.64
C PHE A 19 -3.94 3.41 -2.86
N THR A 20 -4.56 3.44 -4.04
CA THR A 20 -3.92 3.92 -5.27
C THR A 20 -3.58 5.40 -5.19
N ASP A 21 -4.46 6.21 -4.60
CA ASP A 21 -4.21 7.64 -4.41
C ASP A 21 -3.04 7.84 -3.44
N PHE A 22 -3.08 7.15 -2.29
CA PHE A 22 -1.98 7.18 -1.31
C PHE A 22 -0.64 6.73 -1.90
N PHE A 23 -0.66 5.66 -2.71
CA PHE A 23 0.54 5.11 -3.34
C PHE A 23 1.19 6.11 -4.30
N ASN A 24 0.39 6.84 -5.06
CA ASN A 24 0.88 7.85 -5.99
C ASN A 24 1.39 9.12 -5.28
N ASP A 25 0.73 9.55 -4.20
CA ASP A 25 1.07 10.80 -3.50
C ASP A 25 2.35 10.70 -2.67
N ILE A 26 2.66 9.52 -2.12
CA ILE A 26 3.66 9.44 -1.05
C ILE A 26 5.12 9.38 -1.53
N ASP A 27 5.33 9.11 -2.82
CA ASP A 27 6.65 9.12 -3.48
C ASP A 27 7.68 8.28 -2.70
N ALA A 28 7.33 7.02 -2.42
CA ALA A 28 8.17 6.11 -1.66
C ALA A 28 9.19 5.40 -2.57
N ASP A 29 10.43 5.30 -2.11
CA ASP A 29 11.48 4.56 -2.81
C ASP A 29 11.25 3.03 -2.70
N PHE A 30 10.68 2.58 -1.57
CA PHE A 30 10.35 1.18 -1.34
C PHE A 30 9.02 1.03 -0.61
N PHE A 31 8.17 0.13 -1.11
CA PHE A 31 6.84 -0.14 -0.57
C PHE A 31 6.67 -1.64 -0.30
N CYS A 32 6.53 -1.99 0.98
CA CYS A 32 6.34 -3.35 1.45
C CYS A 32 4.90 -3.55 1.92
N LEU A 33 4.22 -4.57 1.40
CA LEU A 33 2.85 -4.90 1.76
C LEU A 33 2.78 -6.24 2.51
N GLN A 34 1.98 -6.30 3.56
CA GLN A 34 1.70 -7.53 4.30
C GLN A 34 0.22 -7.88 4.31
N GLU A 35 -0.09 -9.16 4.53
CA GLU A 35 -1.45 -9.70 4.53
C GLU A 35 -2.25 -9.33 3.27
N THR A 36 -1.67 -9.51 2.08
CA THR A 36 -2.30 -9.09 0.81
C THR A 36 -3.56 -9.89 0.44
N LYS A 37 -3.75 -11.11 0.98
CA LYS A 37 -4.95 -11.96 0.81
C LYS A 37 -5.53 -11.91 -0.62
N LEU A 38 -4.69 -12.24 -1.61
CA LEU A 38 -5.00 -12.25 -3.05
C LEU A 38 -6.04 -13.32 -3.43
#